data_AF-A0A1Y0MD92-F1
#
_entry.id   AF-A0A1Y0MD92-F1
#
_cell.length_a   1.000
_cell.length_b   1.000
_cell.length_c   1.000
_cell.angle_alpha   90.00
_cell.angle_beta   90.00
_cell.angle_gamma   90.00
#
_symmetry.space_group_name_H-M   'P 1'
#
loop_
_entity.id
_entity.type
_entity.pdbx_description
1 polymer ?
#
loop_
_entity_poly.entity_id
_entity_poly.type
_entity_poly.pdbx_seq_one_letter_code
_entity_poly.pdbx_strand_id
1 'polypeptide(L)'
;MGKISQGILGGLSGKVGNVIGGSWKGIDYIRIKPSSVANPRTPGQVNQRNKFSATIEFLQPNKDFLNVGYKAFAVKKTAFNSAMSYVLNNAIAGTAPNFNVDYSLALLSKGNLSTPLNGGVDLATANQVTFDWDDNSADGNANATDKAMVLAYNPSKKESIYILDGAQRSTTSQILTLPTSYTGDTIQLFMAFVSENGKVVSNSIYLGSGTVA
;
A
#
# COMPACT_ATOMS: atom_id res chain seq x y z
N MET A 1 -0.38 1.94 -33.83
CA MET A 1 0.56 2.61 -34.76
C MET A 1 1.65 3.27 -33.94
N GLY A 2 2.92 3.11 -34.31
CA GLY A 2 4.03 3.76 -33.61
C GLY A 2 4.06 5.27 -33.90
N LYS A 3 4.37 6.07 -32.90
CA LYS A 3 4.49 7.53 -32.98
C LYS A 3 5.90 7.94 -32.55
N ILE A 4 6.44 8.93 -33.23
CA ILE A 4 7.71 9.56 -32.87
C ILE A 4 7.42 11.04 -32.66
N SER A 5 7.51 11.50 -31.41
CA SER A 5 7.01 12.83 -31.02
C SER A 5 7.94 13.99 -31.38
N GLN A 6 9.22 13.74 -31.71
CA GLN A 6 10.24 14.77 -32.02
C GLN A 6 11.16 14.37 -33.20
N GLY A 7 10.62 13.68 -34.22
CA GLY A 7 11.43 13.20 -35.34
C GLY A 7 12.54 12.23 -34.89
N ILE A 8 13.67 12.17 -35.60
CA ILE A 8 14.74 11.19 -35.32
C ILE A 8 15.34 11.29 -33.91
N LEU A 9 15.15 12.42 -33.22
CA LEU A 9 15.65 12.69 -31.87
C LEU A 9 14.62 12.40 -30.76
N GLY A 10 13.40 11.99 -31.12
CA GLY A 10 12.32 11.72 -30.17
C GLY A 10 12.16 10.26 -29.78
N GLY A 11 11.61 10.02 -28.58
CA GLY A 11 11.22 8.69 -28.14
C GLY A 11 10.20 8.03 -29.06
N LEU A 12 10.43 6.76 -29.39
CA LEU A 12 9.49 5.92 -30.12
C LEU A 12 8.40 5.42 -29.15
N SER A 13 7.13 5.64 -29.47
CA SER A 13 6.00 5.14 -28.69
C SER A 13 5.13 4.21 -29.53
N GLY A 14 4.98 2.96 -29.11
CA GLY A 14 4.22 1.94 -29.82
C GLY A 14 5.05 1.17 -30.84
N LYS A 15 4.36 0.56 -31.81
CA LYS A 15 4.96 -0.43 -32.73
C LYS A 15 5.33 0.18 -34.09
N VAL A 16 6.57 -0.01 -34.51
CA VAL A 16 7.06 0.22 -35.89
C VAL A 16 7.80 -1.04 -36.36
N GLY A 17 7.23 -1.74 -37.34
CA GLY A 17 7.77 -3.03 -37.79
C GLY A 17 7.88 -4.06 -36.67
N ASN A 18 9.10 -4.60 -36.47
CA ASN A 18 9.45 -5.54 -35.40
C ASN A 18 9.96 -4.85 -34.13
N VAL A 19 9.90 -3.51 -34.08
CA VAL A 19 10.41 -2.71 -32.98
C VAL A 19 9.23 -2.12 -32.20
N ILE A 20 9.32 -2.20 -30.88
CA ILE A 20 8.36 -1.60 -29.95
C ILE A 20 9.13 -0.59 -29.11
N GLY A 21 8.77 0.68 -29.25
CA GLY A 21 9.26 1.74 -28.38
C GLY A 21 8.27 2.04 -27.25
N GLY A 22 8.79 2.44 -26.11
CA GLY A 22 8.00 2.96 -25.00
C GLY A 22 8.88 3.79 -24.07
N SER A 23 8.26 4.47 -23.12
CA SER A 23 9.00 5.12 -22.03
C SER A 23 8.55 4.55 -20.69
N TRP A 24 9.48 4.49 -19.75
CA TRP A 24 9.19 4.15 -18.38
C TRP A 24 9.89 5.15 -17.46
N LYS A 25 9.09 5.88 -16.68
CA LYS A 25 9.57 6.97 -15.81
C LYS A 25 10.50 7.97 -16.54
N GLY A 26 10.16 8.31 -17.78
CA GLY A 26 10.93 9.26 -18.60
C GLY A 26 12.17 8.68 -19.28
N ILE A 27 12.46 7.38 -19.09
CA ILE A 27 13.52 6.68 -19.82
C ILE A 27 12.88 6.02 -21.04
N ASP A 28 13.24 6.49 -22.23
CA ASP A 28 12.84 5.85 -23.48
C ASP A 28 13.62 4.55 -23.68
N TYR A 29 12.92 3.51 -24.08
CA TYR A 29 13.50 2.21 -24.37
C TYR A 29 12.88 1.63 -25.64
N ILE A 30 13.66 0.77 -26.28
CA ILE A 30 13.27 0.06 -27.49
C ILE A 30 13.48 -1.43 -27.25
N ARG A 31 12.51 -2.25 -27.66
CA ARG A 31 12.60 -3.71 -27.62
C ARG A 31 12.14 -4.35 -28.91
N ILE A 32 12.66 -5.53 -29.21
CA ILE A 32 12.16 -6.36 -30.31
C ILE A 32 10.79 -6.95 -29.95
N LYS A 33 9.91 -7.07 -30.94
CA LYS A 33 8.68 -7.81 -30.82
C LYS A 33 9.03 -9.29 -30.54
N PRO A 34 8.43 -9.92 -29.52
CA PRO A 34 8.63 -11.36 -29.31
C PRO A 34 8.12 -12.15 -30.53
N SER A 35 8.92 -13.13 -30.96
CA SER A 35 8.59 -14.03 -32.08
C SER A 35 7.39 -14.92 -31.77
N SER A 36 7.26 -15.36 -30.52
CA SER A 36 6.12 -16.10 -29.99
C SER A 36 5.86 -15.71 -28.53
N VAL A 37 4.59 -15.75 -28.11
CA VAL A 37 4.22 -15.56 -26.69
C VAL A 37 3.64 -16.88 -26.18
N ALA A 38 4.35 -17.52 -25.26
CA ALA A 38 3.82 -18.66 -24.53
C ALA A 38 3.08 -18.15 -23.29
N ASN A 39 1.78 -18.43 -23.20
CA ASN A 39 0.97 -18.16 -22.00
C ASN A 39 0.37 -19.47 -21.46
N PRO A 40 1.21 -20.47 -21.11
CA PRO A 40 0.70 -21.69 -20.52
C PRO A 40 -0.03 -21.34 -19.20
N ARG A 41 -1.12 -22.05 -18.94
CA ARG A 41 -1.93 -21.88 -17.73
C ARG A 41 -1.66 -23.04 -16.78
N THR A 42 -0.38 -23.32 -16.52
CA THR A 42 -0.02 -24.38 -15.58
C THR A 42 -0.56 -24.06 -14.18
N PRO A 43 -0.86 -25.07 -13.35
CA PRO A 43 -1.37 -24.83 -11.99
C PRO A 43 -0.48 -23.88 -11.17
N GLY A 44 0.85 -24.02 -11.26
CA GLY A 44 1.78 -23.11 -10.60
C GLY A 44 1.67 -21.67 -11.09
N GLN A 45 1.51 -21.44 -12.40
CA GLN A 45 1.35 -20.09 -12.96
C GLN A 45 0.00 -19.47 -12.58
N VAL A 46 -1.08 -20.26 -12.58
CA VAL A 46 -2.40 -19.80 -12.14
C VAL A 46 -2.36 -19.41 -10.66
N ASN A 47 -1.72 -20.22 -9.81
CA ASN A 47 -1.57 -19.92 -8.39
C ASN A 47 -0.83 -18.60 -8.16
N GLN A 48 0.28 -18.36 -8.88
CA GLN A 48 1.01 -17.09 -8.76
C GLN A 48 0.18 -15.90 -9.23
N ARG A 49 -0.63 -16.06 -10.30
CA ARG A 49 -1.57 -15.00 -10.74
C ARG A 49 -2.61 -14.70 -9.68
N ASN A 50 -3.20 -15.73 -9.07
CA ASN A 50 -4.20 -15.55 -8.02
C ASN A 50 -3.61 -14.81 -6.80
N LYS A 51 -2.40 -15.17 -6.37
CA LYS A 51 -1.68 -14.45 -5.29
C LYS A 51 -1.45 -12.98 -5.66
N PHE A 52 -1.03 -12.71 -6.90
CA PHE A 52 -0.81 -11.36 -7.39
C PHE A 52 -2.12 -10.56 -7.43
N SER A 53 -3.22 -11.16 -7.89
CA SER A 53 -4.54 -10.53 -7.89
C SER A 53 -5.01 -10.16 -6.48
N ALA A 54 -4.93 -11.09 -5.52
CA ALA A 54 -5.30 -10.84 -4.13
C ALA A 54 -4.47 -9.71 -3.50
N THR A 55 -3.16 -9.68 -3.79
CA THR A 55 -2.28 -8.63 -3.27
C THR A 55 -2.56 -7.26 -3.92
N ILE A 56 -2.79 -7.21 -5.24
CA ILE A 56 -3.16 -5.96 -5.92
C ILE A 56 -4.45 -5.39 -5.35
N GLU A 57 -5.45 -6.25 -5.16
CA GLU A 57 -6.76 -5.85 -4.63
C GLU A 57 -6.65 -5.17 -3.25
N PHE A 58 -5.77 -5.68 -2.40
CA PHE A 58 -5.48 -5.07 -1.11
C PHE A 58 -4.64 -3.78 -1.23
N LEU A 59 -3.62 -3.75 -2.09
CA LEU A 59 -2.68 -2.62 -2.14
C LEU A 59 -3.17 -1.43 -2.98
N GLN A 60 -4.02 -1.66 -3.98
CA GLN A 60 -4.50 -0.63 -4.90
C GLN A 60 -5.23 0.53 -4.22
N PRO A 61 -6.22 0.30 -3.31
CA PRO A 61 -6.89 1.41 -2.62
C PRO A 61 -5.97 2.14 -1.63
N ASN A 62 -4.86 1.51 -1.23
CA ASN A 62 -3.89 2.02 -0.27
C ASN A 62 -2.72 2.78 -0.93
N LYS A 63 -2.77 3.04 -2.24
CA LYS A 63 -1.62 3.49 -3.03
C LYS A 63 -0.93 4.73 -2.46
N ASP A 64 -1.67 5.72 -2.00
CA ASP A 64 -1.07 6.96 -1.47
C ASP A 64 -0.43 6.73 -0.11
N PHE A 65 -1.06 5.91 0.73
CA PHE A 65 -0.46 5.44 1.98
C PHE A 65 0.86 4.71 1.72
N LEU A 66 0.90 3.81 0.73
CA LEU A 66 2.11 3.10 0.33
C LEU A 66 3.18 4.06 -0.22
N ASN A 67 2.79 5.12 -0.95
CA ASN A 67 3.73 6.09 -1.50
C ASN A 67 4.50 6.84 -0.39
N VAL A 68 3.85 7.09 0.74
CA VAL A 68 4.51 7.65 1.93
C VAL A 68 5.27 6.54 2.68
N GLY A 69 4.58 5.44 3.01
CA GLY A 69 5.09 4.36 3.84
C GLY A 69 6.24 3.53 3.25
N TYR A 70 6.41 3.51 1.93
CA TYR A 70 7.51 2.80 1.25
C TYR A 70 8.46 3.73 0.48
N LYS A 71 8.38 5.04 0.70
CA LYS A 71 9.19 6.05 -0.02
C LYS A 71 10.69 5.74 0.04
N ALA A 72 11.21 5.41 1.22
CA ALA A 72 12.62 5.07 1.42
C ALA A 72 13.05 3.78 0.71
N PHE A 73 12.12 2.86 0.43
CA PHE A 73 12.38 1.56 -0.19
C PHE A 73 12.15 1.55 -1.71
N ALA A 74 11.72 2.68 -2.29
CA ALA A 74 11.47 2.85 -3.72
C ALA A 74 12.75 3.06 -4.55
N VAL A 75 13.78 2.25 -4.29
CA VAL A 75 15.06 2.31 -5.02
C VAL A 75 14.96 1.47 -6.30
N LYS A 76 15.04 2.13 -7.47
CA LYS A 76 14.89 1.49 -8.80
C LYS A 76 13.54 0.77 -9.03
N LYS A 77 12.57 0.94 -8.14
CA LYS A 77 11.19 0.45 -8.24
C LYS A 77 10.22 1.48 -7.67
N THR A 78 8.91 1.29 -7.84
CA THR A 78 7.90 2.15 -7.20
C THR A 78 7.72 1.74 -5.73
N ALA A 79 7.20 2.65 -4.91
CA ALA A 79 6.78 2.34 -3.54
C ALA A 79 5.76 1.19 -3.53
N PHE A 80 4.77 1.26 -4.44
CA PHE A 80 3.82 0.18 -4.68
C PHE A 80 4.47 -1.18 -4.96
N ASN A 81 5.46 -1.26 -5.86
CA ASN A 81 6.14 -2.53 -6.14
C ASN A 81 7.00 -3.01 -4.97
N SER A 82 7.45 -2.09 -4.11
CA SER A 82 8.17 -2.44 -2.88
C SER A 82 7.23 -3.10 -1.87
N ALA A 83 6.05 -2.53 -1.67
CA ALA A 83 4.98 -3.11 -0.85
C ALA A 83 4.49 -4.45 -1.43
N MET A 84 4.25 -4.50 -2.75
CA MET A 84 3.85 -5.72 -3.46
C MET A 84 4.81 -6.87 -3.20
N SER A 85 6.12 -6.61 -3.33
CA SER A 85 7.16 -7.59 -3.07
C SER A 85 7.19 -8.04 -1.61
N TYR A 86 6.87 -7.17 -0.65
CA TYR A 86 6.84 -7.54 0.75
C TYR A 86 5.63 -8.42 1.06
N VAL A 87 4.42 -7.96 0.69
CA VAL A 87 3.16 -8.66 0.99
C VAL A 87 3.11 -10.04 0.32
N LEU A 88 3.52 -10.14 -0.95
CA LEU A 88 3.57 -11.44 -1.66
C LEU A 88 4.43 -12.50 -0.96
N ASN A 89 5.52 -12.08 -0.32
CA ASN A 89 6.49 -12.99 0.30
C ASN A 89 6.16 -13.32 1.76
N ASN A 90 5.44 -12.43 2.47
CA ASN A 90 5.28 -12.53 3.92
C ASN A 90 3.83 -12.65 4.39
N ALA A 91 2.87 -12.19 3.60
CA ALA A 91 1.49 -11.96 4.06
C ALA A 91 0.45 -12.56 3.12
N ILE A 92 0.80 -13.63 2.40
CA ILE A 92 -0.15 -14.41 1.61
C ILE A 92 -0.46 -15.71 2.34
N ALA A 93 -1.74 -15.91 2.63
CA ALA A 93 -2.29 -17.08 3.28
C ALA A 93 -3.25 -17.84 2.34
N GLY A 94 -3.67 -19.02 2.79
CA GLY A 94 -4.58 -19.89 2.07
C GLY A 94 -3.90 -20.89 1.14
N THR A 95 -4.73 -21.69 0.47
CA THR A 95 -4.30 -22.77 -0.42
C THR A 95 -4.95 -22.61 -1.78
N ALA A 96 -4.25 -23.06 -2.82
CA ALA A 96 -4.75 -22.98 -4.19
C ALA A 96 -6.19 -23.54 -4.31
N PRO A 97 -7.10 -22.86 -5.02
CA PRO A 97 -6.90 -21.59 -5.75
C PRO A 97 -7.15 -20.31 -4.92
N ASN A 98 -7.59 -20.46 -3.67
CA ASN A 98 -8.10 -19.38 -2.82
C ASN A 98 -6.97 -18.82 -1.94
N PHE A 99 -6.32 -17.76 -2.42
CA PHE A 99 -5.31 -17.02 -1.67
C PHE A 99 -5.86 -15.70 -1.19
N ASN A 100 -5.55 -15.35 0.06
CA ASN A 100 -5.95 -14.09 0.68
C ASN A 100 -4.73 -13.42 1.32
N VAL A 101 -4.83 -12.11 1.56
CA VAL A 101 -3.83 -11.37 2.31
C VAL A 101 -4.09 -11.56 3.80
N ASP A 102 -3.05 -11.97 4.54
CA ASP A 102 -3.05 -11.94 6.01
C ASP A 102 -2.72 -10.52 6.47
N TYR A 103 -3.73 -9.80 6.96
CA TYR A 103 -3.60 -8.41 7.38
C TYR A 103 -2.64 -8.22 8.55
N SER A 104 -2.48 -9.22 9.42
CA SER A 104 -1.58 -9.13 10.58
C SER A 104 -0.10 -9.07 10.18
N LEU A 105 0.23 -9.64 9.02
CA LEU A 105 1.58 -9.67 8.45
C LEU A 105 1.77 -8.65 7.32
N ALA A 106 0.69 -8.03 6.84
CA ALA A 106 0.71 -7.12 5.71
C ALA A 106 1.13 -5.70 6.11
N LEU A 107 2.39 -5.35 5.83
CA LEU A 107 2.89 -3.99 6.08
C LEU A 107 2.47 -3.00 4.97
N LEU A 108 1.70 -1.98 5.35
CA LEU A 108 1.36 -0.82 4.52
C LEU A 108 2.39 0.31 4.64
N SER A 109 3.14 0.36 5.73
CA SER A 109 4.30 1.24 5.89
C SER A 109 5.49 0.42 6.37
N LYS A 110 6.68 0.77 5.88
CA LYS A 110 7.94 0.14 6.29
C LYS A 110 9.00 1.20 6.52
N GLY A 111 9.60 1.18 7.71
CA GLY A 111 10.67 2.10 8.05
C GLY A 111 11.25 1.84 9.44
N ASN A 112 12.07 2.78 9.89
CA ASN A 112 12.91 2.61 11.07
C ASN A 112 12.43 3.43 12.27
N LEU A 113 11.40 4.26 12.13
CA LEU A 113 10.82 5.00 13.24
C LEU A 113 10.14 4.03 14.21
N SER A 114 10.19 4.31 15.52
CA SER A 114 9.46 3.55 16.53
C SER A 114 7.99 3.38 16.12
N THR A 115 7.46 2.17 16.25
CA THR A 115 6.04 1.87 15.94
C THR A 115 5.12 2.47 17.02
N PRO A 116 3.80 2.54 16.78
CA PRO A 116 2.87 2.86 17.84
C PRO A 116 2.95 1.84 18.99
N LEU A 117 2.91 2.34 20.22
CA LEU A 117 2.90 1.54 21.44
C LEU A 117 1.46 1.36 21.90
N ASN A 118 1.09 0.13 22.23
CA ASN A 118 -0.25 -0.23 22.73
C ASN A 118 -1.40 0.38 21.91
N GLY A 119 -1.28 0.34 20.58
CA GLY A 119 -2.30 0.92 19.70
C GLY A 119 -3.66 0.25 19.90
N GLY A 120 -4.70 1.06 20.05
CA GLY A 120 -6.10 0.66 20.20
C GLY A 120 -6.99 1.31 19.14
N VAL A 121 -8.19 0.75 19.02
CA VAL A 121 -9.25 1.27 18.14
C VAL A 121 -10.61 1.15 18.82
N ASP A 122 -11.42 2.20 18.69
CA ASP A 122 -12.81 2.24 19.12
C ASP A 122 -13.73 2.62 17.95
N LEU A 123 -14.81 1.85 17.81
CA LEU A 123 -15.84 1.97 16.76
C LEU A 123 -17.23 2.25 17.35
N ALA A 124 -17.32 2.63 18.63
CA ALA A 124 -18.59 2.88 19.31
C ALA A 124 -19.38 4.06 18.71
N THR A 125 -18.68 5.02 18.09
CA THR A 125 -19.32 6.17 17.43
C THR A 125 -19.65 5.84 15.98
N ALA A 126 -20.91 6.08 15.59
CA ALA A 126 -21.37 5.81 14.23
C ALA A 126 -20.50 6.51 13.17
N ASN A 127 -20.10 5.75 12.15
CA ASN A 127 -19.26 6.22 11.04
C ASN A 127 -17.92 6.85 11.46
N GLN A 128 -17.36 6.50 12.62
CA GLN A 128 -16.05 6.97 13.05
C GLN A 128 -15.23 5.84 13.64
N VAL A 129 -13.92 5.94 13.44
CA VAL A 129 -12.95 5.12 14.17
C VAL A 129 -12.07 6.06 14.97
N THR A 130 -12.01 5.84 16.27
CA THR A 130 -11.04 6.50 17.14
C THR A 130 -9.85 5.57 17.27
N PHE A 131 -8.68 6.03 16.85
CA PHE A 131 -7.41 5.38 17.11
C PHE A 131 -6.81 5.98 18.38
N ASP A 132 -6.23 5.14 19.21
CA ASP A 132 -5.51 5.53 20.43
C ASP A 132 -4.15 4.82 20.49
N TRP A 133 -3.19 5.44 21.17
CA TRP A 133 -1.87 4.88 21.39
C TRP A 133 -1.21 5.53 22.60
N ASP A 134 -0.24 4.82 23.17
CA ASP A 134 0.60 5.38 24.22
C ASP A 134 1.70 6.26 23.64
N ASP A 135 1.94 7.42 24.25
CA ASP A 135 3.04 8.30 23.87
C ASP A 135 4.38 7.66 24.25
N ASN A 136 5.10 7.19 23.23
CA ASN A 136 6.45 6.66 23.33
C ASN A 136 7.52 7.60 22.77
N SER A 137 7.26 8.92 22.74
CA SER A 137 8.21 9.92 22.23
C SER A 137 9.52 10.00 23.01
N ALA A 138 9.58 9.43 24.22
CA ALA A 138 10.81 9.34 24.99
C ALA A 138 11.74 8.20 24.52
N ASP A 139 11.25 7.30 23.66
CA ASP A 139 11.94 6.06 23.32
C ASP A 139 12.56 6.07 21.91
N GLY A 140 13.86 5.75 21.86
CA GLY A 140 14.58 5.46 20.63
C GLY A 140 14.69 6.68 19.70
N ASN A 141 14.02 6.61 18.55
CA ASN A 141 13.99 7.67 17.55
C ASN A 141 12.60 8.31 17.37
N ALA A 142 11.68 8.07 18.30
CA ALA A 142 10.37 8.70 18.34
C ALA A 142 10.49 10.18 18.73
N ASN A 143 9.62 11.02 18.16
CA ASN A 143 9.46 12.42 18.56
C ASN A 143 7.99 12.73 18.80
N ALA A 144 7.73 13.64 19.73
CA ALA A 144 6.37 14.12 20.04
C ALA A 144 5.66 14.72 18.81
N THR A 145 6.44 15.31 17.89
CA THR A 145 5.91 15.95 16.67
C THR A 145 5.72 14.98 15.50
N ASP A 146 6.06 13.69 15.65
CA ASP A 146 5.73 12.68 14.65
C ASP A 146 4.21 12.64 14.46
N LYS A 147 3.76 12.46 13.22
CA LYS A 147 2.36 12.51 12.84
C LYS A 147 1.80 11.11 12.64
N ALA A 148 0.60 10.87 13.14
CA ALA A 148 -0.11 9.62 12.97
C ALA A 148 -0.53 9.41 11.51
N MET A 149 -0.28 8.20 11.01
CA MET A 149 -0.81 7.70 9.74
C MET A 149 -1.79 6.58 10.05
N VAL A 150 -3.08 6.80 9.80
CA VAL A 150 -4.13 5.81 10.10
C VAL A 150 -4.88 5.41 8.85
N LEU A 151 -5.35 4.17 8.80
CA LEU A 151 -6.02 3.61 7.63
C LEU A 151 -7.07 2.59 8.02
N ALA A 152 -8.25 2.72 7.41
CA ALA A 152 -9.33 1.76 7.44
C ALA A 152 -9.54 1.18 6.04
N TYR A 153 -9.29 -0.12 5.87
CA TYR A 153 -9.53 -0.86 4.63
C TYR A 153 -10.85 -1.63 4.74
N ASN A 154 -11.72 -1.53 3.74
CA ASN A 154 -12.95 -2.29 3.65
C ASN A 154 -12.77 -3.43 2.61
N PRO A 155 -12.61 -4.69 3.04
CA PRO A 155 -12.42 -5.82 2.11
C PRO A 155 -13.61 -6.07 1.19
N SER A 156 -14.85 -5.81 1.66
CA SER A 156 -16.07 -6.03 0.89
C SER A 156 -16.16 -5.11 -0.32
N LYS A 157 -15.76 -3.84 -0.13
CA LYS A 157 -15.81 -2.81 -1.18
C LYS A 157 -14.49 -2.60 -1.90
N LYS A 158 -13.38 -3.12 -1.35
CA LYS A 158 -12.01 -2.97 -1.88
C LYS A 158 -11.59 -1.49 -1.93
N GLU A 159 -12.00 -0.75 -0.92
CA GLU A 159 -11.78 0.68 -0.76
C GLU A 159 -11.09 0.97 0.57
N SER A 160 -10.55 2.18 0.72
CA SER A 160 -9.85 2.58 1.93
C SER A 160 -10.03 4.05 2.23
N ILE A 161 -10.12 4.36 3.52
CA ILE A 161 -10.12 5.72 4.05
C ILE A 161 -8.90 5.85 4.94
N TYR A 162 -8.15 6.94 4.79
CA TYR A 162 -6.88 7.11 5.49
C TYR A 162 -6.57 8.58 5.75
N ILE A 163 -5.73 8.81 6.76
CA ILE A 163 -5.09 10.09 7.05
C ILE A 163 -3.58 9.84 7.02
N LEU A 164 -2.86 10.61 6.21
CA LEU A 164 -1.40 10.49 6.03
C LEU A 164 -0.61 11.47 6.89
N ASP A 165 -1.26 12.53 7.36
CA ASP A 165 -0.69 13.60 8.16
C ASP A 165 -1.71 13.98 9.24
N GLY A 166 -1.83 13.11 10.24
CA GLY A 166 -2.79 13.24 11.32
C GLY A 166 -2.26 14.02 12.52
N ALA A 167 -2.81 13.69 13.68
CA ALA A 167 -2.45 14.24 14.97
C ALA A 167 -0.98 13.92 15.31
N GLN A 168 -0.40 14.76 16.14
CA GLN A 168 0.93 14.53 16.68
C GLN A 168 0.93 13.33 17.61
N ARG A 169 2.07 12.65 17.72
CA ARG A 169 2.25 11.48 18.57
C ARG A 169 1.93 11.81 20.03
N SER A 170 2.25 13.00 20.51
CA SER A 170 1.90 13.46 21.86
C SER A 170 0.39 13.71 22.08
N THR A 171 -0.43 13.71 21.02
CA THR A 171 -1.89 13.84 21.14
C THR A 171 -2.57 12.54 21.56
N THR A 172 -1.89 11.40 21.42
CA THR A 172 -2.35 10.04 21.84
C THR A 172 -3.66 9.54 21.25
N SER A 173 -4.28 10.29 20.33
CA SER A 173 -5.52 9.89 19.67
C SER A 173 -5.67 10.53 18.28
N GLN A 174 -6.32 9.81 17.37
CA GLN A 174 -6.70 10.27 16.03
C GLN A 174 -8.08 9.73 15.66
N ILE A 175 -8.97 10.62 15.21
CA ILE A 175 -10.28 10.24 14.70
C ILE A 175 -10.24 10.12 13.18
N LEU A 176 -10.77 9.02 12.64
CA LEU A 176 -10.97 8.80 11.22
C LEU A 176 -12.47 8.74 10.92
N THR A 177 -12.97 9.73 10.19
CA THR A 177 -14.37 9.75 9.74
C THR A 177 -14.55 8.81 8.56
N LEU A 178 -15.51 7.89 8.65
CA LEU A 178 -15.89 6.94 7.62
C LEU A 178 -17.12 7.44 6.84
N PRO A 179 -17.26 7.05 5.57
CA PRO A 179 -18.48 7.31 4.82
C PRO A 179 -19.64 6.48 5.37
N THR A 180 -20.85 7.04 5.33
CA THR A 180 -22.09 6.35 5.74
C THR A 180 -22.38 5.08 4.95
N SER A 181 -21.75 4.92 3.78
CA SER A 181 -21.87 3.68 3.03
C SER A 181 -21.28 2.49 3.78
N TYR A 182 -20.32 2.69 4.70
CA TYR A 182 -19.59 1.61 5.39
C TYR A 182 -20.34 1.04 6.59
N THR A 183 -21.47 1.61 7.01
CA THR A 183 -22.27 1.10 8.12
C THR A 183 -22.62 -0.38 7.94
N GLY A 184 -22.30 -1.20 8.94
CA GLY A 184 -22.49 -2.65 8.91
C GLY A 184 -21.39 -3.45 8.19
N ASP A 185 -20.45 -2.79 7.52
CA ASP A 185 -19.29 -3.48 6.91
C ASP A 185 -18.20 -3.74 7.96
N THR A 186 -17.48 -4.85 7.79
CA THR A 186 -16.25 -5.13 8.55
C THR A 186 -15.06 -4.46 7.88
N ILE A 187 -14.35 -3.64 8.64
CA ILE A 187 -13.13 -2.95 8.21
C ILE A 187 -11.89 -3.48 8.92
N GLN A 188 -10.73 -3.29 8.29
CA GLN A 188 -9.41 -3.68 8.76
C GLN A 188 -8.61 -2.42 9.08
N LEU A 189 -8.05 -2.34 10.27
CA LEU A 189 -7.51 -1.10 10.83
C LEU A 189 -5.98 -1.18 10.97
N PHE A 190 -5.31 -0.15 10.46
CA PHE A 190 -3.86 -0.06 10.45
C PHE A 190 -3.39 1.31 10.94
N MET A 191 -2.22 1.33 11.57
CA MET A 191 -1.59 2.56 12.03
C MET A 191 -0.09 2.54 11.80
N ALA A 192 0.49 3.68 11.47
CA ALA A 192 1.91 3.94 11.43
C ALA A 192 2.19 5.38 11.90
N PHE A 193 3.46 5.75 11.99
CA PHE A 193 3.89 7.13 12.21
C PHE A 193 4.76 7.60 11.05
N VAL A 194 4.70 8.89 10.78
CA VAL A 194 5.61 9.61 9.90
C VAL A 194 6.24 10.76 10.66
N SER A 195 7.54 10.94 10.51
CA SER A 195 8.26 12.08 11.08
C SER A 195 7.66 13.39 10.59
N GLU A 196 7.75 14.46 11.38
CA GLU A 196 7.20 15.78 11.05
C GLU A 196 7.57 16.28 9.64
N ASN A 197 8.79 15.99 9.19
CA ASN A 197 9.30 16.38 7.87
C ASN A 197 8.89 15.44 6.71
N GLY A 198 8.10 14.40 6.97
CA GLY A 198 7.62 13.45 5.97
C GLY A 198 8.68 12.50 5.38
N LYS A 199 9.87 12.40 5.98
CA LYS A 199 11.01 11.64 5.41
C LYS A 199 11.16 10.23 5.98
N VAL A 200 10.90 10.07 7.27
CA VAL A 200 11.06 8.79 7.98
C VAL A 200 9.70 8.30 8.44
N VAL A 201 9.46 7.01 8.31
CA VAL A 201 8.20 6.35 8.71
C VAL A 201 8.50 5.17 9.61
N SER A 202 7.50 4.74 10.37
CA SER A 202 7.56 3.48 11.13
C SER A 202 7.00 2.32 10.31
N ASN A 203 7.22 1.10 10.78
CA ASN A 203 6.44 -0.03 10.30
C ASN A 203 4.97 0.15 10.70
N SER A 204 4.05 -0.16 9.78
CA SER A 204 2.63 -0.18 10.13
C SER A 204 2.32 -1.36 11.03
N ILE A 205 1.42 -1.16 12.00
CA ILE A 205 0.84 -2.21 12.82
C ILE A 205 -0.61 -2.44 12.40
N TYR A 206 -1.06 -3.68 12.50
CA TYR A 206 -2.46 -4.06 12.35
C TYR A 206 -3.12 -4.03 13.73
N LEU A 207 -4.21 -3.28 13.86
CA LEU A 207 -4.92 -3.05 15.12
C LEU A 207 -6.16 -3.92 15.28
N GLY A 208 -6.44 -4.78 14.30
CA GLY A 208 -7.61 -5.65 14.29
C GLY A 208 -8.66 -5.24 13.26
N SER A 209 -9.80 -5.92 13.37
CA SER A 209 -10.98 -5.67 12.55
C SER A 209 -12.15 -5.26 13.42
N GLY A 210 -13.08 -4.49 12.86
CA GLY A 210 -14.34 -4.23 13.53
C GLY A 210 -15.44 -3.85 12.55
N THR A 211 -16.68 -3.96 13.01
CA THR A 211 -17.87 -3.58 12.23
C THR A 211 -18.21 -2.14 12.50
N VAL A 212 -18.41 -1.36 11.44
CA VAL A 212 -18.78 0.05 11.56
C VAL A 212 -20.21 0.17 12.07
N ALA A 213 -20.37 0.93 13.17
CA ALA A 213 -21.66 1.25 13.76
C ALA A 213 -22.49 2.22 12.90
#